data_AF-A0A453IW64-F1
#
_entry.id   AF-A0A453IW64-F1
#
_cell.length_a   1.000
_cell.length_b   1.000
_cell.length_c   1.000
_cell.angle_alpha   90.00
_cell.angle_beta   90.00
_cell.angle_gamma   90.00
#
_symmetry.space_group_name_H-M   'P 1'
#
loop_
_entity.id
_entity.type
_entity.pdbx_description
1 polymer ?
#
loop_
_entity_poly.entity_id
_entity_poly.type
_entity_poly.pdbx_seq_one_letter_code
_entity_poly.pdbx_strand_id
1 'polypeptide(L)'
;FFQLLGDILLERTNSSVMLRYVSSKENLIVLMNLLRDPSQPIQVEAFHIFKLFTANKNKPRDITSILVANKSKIIRFLNAFTLEKEDRVFESDKAQVLADVMAMKL
;
A
#
# COMPACT_ATOMS: atom_id res chain seq x y z
N PHE A 1 11.91 3.67 11.50
CA PHE A 1 12.33 3.89 10.10
C PHE A 1 11.13 3.99 9.17
N PHE A 2 10.20 3.03 9.17
CA PHE A 2 9.00 3.10 8.31
C PHE A 2 8.09 4.28 8.63
N GLN A 3 7.87 4.58 9.91
CA GLN A 3 7.13 5.77 10.34
C GLN A 3 7.72 7.06 9.76
N LEU A 4 9.05 7.24 9.85
CA LEU A 4 9.74 8.40 9.27
C LEU A 4 9.58 8.48 7.74
N LEU A 5 9.65 7.33 7.04
CA LEU A 5 9.42 7.30 5.61
C LEU A 5 7.96 7.65 5.28
N GLY A 6 7.00 7.11 6.04
CA GLY A 6 5.58 7.45 5.92
C GLY A 6 5.34 8.95 6.11
N ASP A 7 5.89 9.53 7.17
CA ASP A 7 5.78 10.96 7.49
C ASP A 7 6.34 11.80 6.33
N ILE A 8 7.54 11.49 5.84
CA ILE A 8 8.15 12.20 4.70
C ILE A 8 7.27 12.12 3.45
N LEU A 9 6.69 10.97 3.16
CA LEU A 9 5.87 10.77 1.96
C LEU A 9 4.48 11.43 2.06
N LEU A 10 3.95 11.59 3.28
CA LEU A 10 2.65 12.22 3.51
C LEU A 10 2.75 13.75 3.59
N GLU A 11 3.94 14.30 3.80
CA GLU A 11 4.14 15.74 3.83
C GLU A 11 3.90 16.39 2.46
N ARG A 12 3.04 17.43 2.45
CA ARG A 12 2.61 18.08 1.19
C ARG A 12 3.76 18.68 0.41
N THR A 13 4.75 19.22 1.11
CA THR A 13 5.98 19.79 0.53
C THR A 13 6.82 18.74 -0.19
N ASN A 14 6.65 17.46 0.14
CA ASN A 14 7.37 16.32 -0.44
C ASN A 14 6.57 15.58 -1.52
N SER A 15 5.49 16.17 -2.04
CA SER A 15 4.61 15.53 -3.03
C SER A 15 5.34 15.00 -4.27
N SER A 16 6.38 15.68 -4.76
CA SER A 16 7.21 15.21 -5.88
C SER A 16 8.00 13.95 -5.53
N VAL A 17 8.52 13.86 -4.31
CA VAL A 17 9.23 12.68 -3.78
C VAL A 17 8.24 11.53 -3.62
N MET A 18 7.06 11.79 -3.06
CA MET A 18 6.00 10.80 -2.92
C MET A 18 5.60 10.22 -4.27
N LEU A 19 5.32 11.06 -5.26
CA LEU A 19 4.93 10.62 -6.61
C LEU A 19 6.01 9.76 -7.26
N ARG A 20 7.29 10.13 -7.12
CA ARG A 20 8.41 9.31 -7.60
C ARG A 20 8.49 7.97 -6.88
N TYR A 21 8.29 7.98 -5.56
CA TYR A 21 8.35 6.78 -4.73
C TYR A 21 7.27 5.77 -5.14
N VAL A 22 6.01 6.21 -5.25
CA VAL A 22 4.86 5.35 -5.60
C VAL A 22 4.80 4.96 -7.09
N SER A 23 5.74 5.46 -7.89
CA SER A 23 5.90 5.12 -9.31
C SER A 23 7.07 4.16 -9.55
N SER A 24 7.82 3.75 -8.52
CA SER A 24 8.91 2.79 -8.64
C SER A 24 8.45 1.36 -8.34
N LYS A 25 8.74 0.47 -9.28
CA LYS A 25 8.49 -0.97 -9.15
C LYS A 25 9.28 -1.59 -8.00
N GLU A 26 10.52 -1.17 -7.81
CA GLU A 26 11.40 -1.67 -6.76
C GLU A 26 10.80 -1.35 -5.38
N ASN A 27 10.32 -0.13 -5.19
CA ASN A 27 9.65 0.27 -3.94
C ASN A 27 8.38 -0.54 -3.69
N LEU A 28 7.57 -0.79 -4.73
CA LEU A 28 6.38 -1.64 -4.61
C LEU A 28 6.76 -3.06 -4.15
N ILE A 29 7.79 -3.66 -4.76
CA ILE A 29 8.24 -5.01 -4.41
C ILE A 29 8.70 -5.08 -2.95
N VAL A 30 9.47 -4.09 -2.49
CA VAL A 30 9.91 -4.01 -1.09
C VAL A 30 8.69 -3.99 -0.15
N LEU A 31 7.71 -3.12 -0.41
CA LEU A 31 6.52 -3.03 0.43
C LEU A 31 5.67 -4.31 0.40
N MET A 32 5.49 -4.91 -0.77
CA MET A 32 4.75 -6.17 -0.89
C MET A 32 5.42 -7.33 -0.13
N ASN A 33 6.75 -7.31 0.00
CA ASN A 33 7.47 -8.26 0.85
C ASN A 33 7.28 -7.94 2.35
N LEU A 34 7.33 -6.66 2.73
CA LEU A 34 7.11 -6.24 4.12
C LEU A 34 5.69 -6.51 4.62
N LEU A 35 4.69 -6.47 3.73
CA LEU A 35 3.32 -6.92 4.05
C LEU A 35 3.25 -8.40 4.47
N ARG A 36 4.29 -9.19 4.18
CA ARG A 36 4.40 -10.62 4.55
C ARG A 36 5.30 -10.86 5.76
N ASP A 37 5.83 -9.81 6.38
CA ASP A 37 6.68 -9.92 7.56
C ASP A 37 5.90 -10.54 8.73
N PRO A 38 6.50 -11.40 9.58
CA PRO A 38 5.78 -11.99 10.72
C PRO A 38 5.35 -10.97 11.78
N SER A 39 5.94 -9.77 11.82
CA SER A 39 5.63 -8.71 12.78
C SER A 39 4.45 -7.86 12.33
N GLN A 40 3.34 -7.89 13.08
CA GLN A 40 2.16 -7.06 12.80
C GLN A 40 2.48 -5.55 12.72
N PRO A 41 3.32 -4.96 13.61
CA PRO A 41 3.73 -3.56 13.46
C PRO A 41 4.40 -3.26 12.11
N ILE A 42 5.24 -4.16 11.59
CA ILE A 42 5.88 -3.97 10.28
C ILE A 42 4.85 -4.03 9.15
N GLN A 43 3.90 -4.97 9.24
CA GLN A 43 2.80 -5.06 8.27
C GLN A 43 1.94 -3.79 8.24
N VAL A 44 1.63 -3.21 9.41
CA VAL A 44 0.82 -1.99 9.54
C VAL A 44 1.52 -0.81 8.88
N GLU A 45 2.80 -0.60 9.20
CA GLU A 45 3.59 0.46 8.60
C GLU A 45 3.74 0.28 7.08
N ALA A 46 3.98 -0.95 6.62
CA ALA A 46 4.05 -1.25 5.19
C ALA A 46 2.70 -0.99 4.49
N PHE A 47 1.58 -1.29 5.15
CA PHE A 47 0.24 -1.01 4.64
C PHE A 47 -0.02 0.49 4.47
N HIS A 48 0.38 1.32 5.44
CA HIS A 48 0.22 2.78 5.36
C HIS A 48 0.97 3.41 4.17
N ILE A 49 2.07 2.80 3.73
CA ILE A 49 2.79 3.24 2.53
C ILE A 49 2.20 2.58 1.28
N PHE A 50 1.84 1.30 1.34
CA PHE A 50 1.24 0.56 0.23
C PHE A 50 -0.05 1.20 -0.30
N LYS A 51 -0.90 1.75 0.58
CA LYS A 51 -2.13 2.45 0.14
C LYS A 51 -1.85 3.64 -0.80
N LEU A 52 -0.66 4.26 -0.71
CA LEU A 52 -0.29 5.36 -1.60
C LEU A 52 -0.09 4.87 -3.04
N PHE A 53 0.39 3.63 -3.23
CA PHE A 53 0.49 3.01 -4.56
C PHE A 53 -0.90 2.82 -5.17
N THR A 54 -1.86 2.30 -4.40
CA THR A 54 -3.22 2.08 -4.92
C THR A 54 -3.96 3.39 -5.19
N ALA A 55 -3.71 4.42 -4.39
CA ALA A 55 -4.29 5.76 -4.55
C ALA A 55 -3.69 6.59 -5.72
N ASN A 56 -2.48 6.27 -6.21
CA ASN A 56 -1.85 7.04 -7.29
C ASN A 56 -2.64 6.95 -8.62
N LYS A 57 -3.39 8.00 -8.97
CA LYS A 57 -4.21 8.04 -10.20
C LYS A 57 -3.40 7.93 -11.49
N ASN A 58 -2.12 8.31 -11.47
CA ASN A 58 -1.20 8.27 -12.60
C ASN A 58 -0.22 7.09 -12.48
N LYS A 59 -0.71 5.93 -12.03
CA LYS A 59 0.10 4.73 -11.84
C LYS A 59 0.77 4.30 -13.16
N PRO A 60 2.08 4.06 -13.16
CA PRO A 60 2.75 3.41 -14.29
C PRO A 60 2.14 2.03 -14.64
N ARG A 61 2.30 1.62 -15.90
CA ARG A 61 1.73 0.34 -16.40
C ARG A 61 2.33 -0.87 -15.72
N ASP A 62 3.62 -0.85 -15.41
CA ASP A 62 4.33 -1.93 -14.71
C ASP A 62 3.83 -2.09 -13.27
N ILE A 63 3.59 -0.99 -12.55
CA ILE A 63 2.95 -1.00 -11.23
C ILE A 63 1.55 -1.63 -11.32
N THR A 64 0.73 -1.16 -12.26
CA THR A 64 -0.62 -1.70 -12.48
C THR A 64 -0.58 -3.19 -12.81
N SER A 65 0.36 -3.61 -13.66
CA SER A 65 0.56 -5.01 -14.04
C SER A 65 0.88 -5.90 -12.84
N ILE A 66 1.75 -5.44 -11.93
CA ILE A 66 2.11 -6.18 -10.71
C ILE A 66 0.91 -6.31 -9.77
N LEU A 67 0.17 -5.21 -9.57
CA LEU A 67 -1.01 -5.21 -8.69
C LEU A 67 -2.11 -6.13 -9.24
N VAL A 68 -2.37 -6.08 -10.55
CA VAL A 68 -3.35 -6.97 -11.21
C VAL A 68 -2.90 -8.43 -11.14
N ALA A 69 -1.62 -8.72 -11.41
CA ALA A 69 -1.10 -10.09 -11.36
C ALA A 69 -1.16 -10.72 -9.95
N ASN A 70 -1.12 -9.88 -8.90
CA ASN A 70 -1.20 -10.33 -7.50
C ASN A 70 -2.56 -10.06 -6.84
N LYS A 71 -3.56 -9.62 -7.60
CA LYS A 71 -4.86 -9.13 -7.12
C LYS A 71 -5.54 -10.08 -6.13
N SER A 72 -5.62 -11.36 -6.46
CA SER A 72 -6.26 -12.37 -5.60
C SER A 72 -5.55 -12.55 -4.26
N LYS A 73 -4.20 -12.53 -4.27
CA LYS A 73 -3.39 -12.65 -3.05
C LYS A 73 -3.50 -11.42 -2.17
N ILE A 74 -3.50 -10.22 -2.78
CA ILE A 74 -3.68 -8.94 -2.07
C ILE A 74 -5.04 -8.90 -1.38
N ILE A 75 -6.13 -9.21 -2.11
CA ILE A 75 -7.47 -9.23 -1.53
C ILE A 75 -7.57 -10.23 -0.37
N ARG A 76 -7.03 -11.45 -0.54
CA ARG A 76 -7.00 -12.46 0.52
C ARG A 76 -6.24 -11.98 1.76
N PHE A 77 -5.09 -11.34 1.57
CA PHE A 77 -4.31 -10.76 2.66
C PHE A 77 -5.12 -9.67 3.39
N LEU A 78 -5.67 -8.69 2.67
CA LEU A 78 -6.41 -7.57 3.28
C LEU A 78 -7.63 -8.04 4.08
N ASN A 79 -8.36 -9.07 3.59
CA ASN A 79 -9.49 -9.64 4.32
C ASN A 79 -9.07 -10.36 5.62
N ALA A 80 -7.87 -10.93 5.64
CA ALA A 80 -7.33 -11.60 6.83
C ALA A 80 -6.56 -10.64 7.75
N PHE A 81 -6.29 -9.40 7.30
CA PHE A 81 -5.49 -8.45 8.04
C PHE A 81 -6.35 -7.70 9.05
N THR A 82 -6.25 -8.11 10.32
CA THR A 82 -6.98 -7.53 11.46
C THR A 82 -6.01 -7.06 12.52
N LEU A 83 -6.36 -5.96 13.20
CA LEU A 83 -5.60 -5.44 14.35
C LEU A 83 -6.20 -5.94 15.66
N GLU A 84 -5.38 -6.04 16.71
CA GLU A 84 -5.85 -6.44 18.05
C GLU A 84 -6.80 -5.40 18.66
N LYS A 85 -6.62 -4.13 18.33
CA LYS A 85 -7.44 -3.01 18.78
C LYS A 85 -8.24 -2.46 17.61
N GLU A 86 -9.49 -2.07 17.87
CA GLU A 86 -10.32 -1.42 16.86
C GLU A 86 -9.69 -0.09 16.43
N ASP A 87 -9.40 0.03 15.14
CA ASP A 87 -8.94 1.25 14.50
C ASP A 87 -9.81 1.52 13.27
N ARG A 88 -10.75 2.45 13.42
CA ARG A 88 -11.71 2.79 12.37
C ARG A 88 -11.06 3.44 11.15
N VAL A 89 -9.95 4.17 11.35
CA VAL A 89 -9.22 4.82 10.27
C VAL A 89 -8.53 3.76 9.44
N PHE A 90 -7.86 2.81 10.10
CA PHE A 90 -7.23 1.67 9.45
C PHE A 90 -8.23 0.83 8.66
N GLU A 91 -9.38 0.49 9.26
CA GLU A 91 -10.42 -0.29 8.58
C GLU A 91 -11.00 0.46 7.36
N SER A 92 -11.18 1.77 7.45
CA SER A 92 -11.59 2.60 6.31
C SER A 92 -10.54 2.63 5.20
N ASP A 93 -9.26 2.82 5.54
CA ASP A 93 -8.16 2.77 4.58
C ASP A 93 -8.09 1.40 3.90
N LYS A 94 -8.26 0.31 4.67
CA LYS A 94 -8.25 -1.07 4.16
C LYS A 94 -9.38 -1.33 3.18
N ALA A 95 -10.58 -0.85 3.49
CA ALA A 95 -11.72 -0.93 2.60
C ALA A 95 -11.49 -0.17 1.29
N GLN A 96 -10.87 1.02 1.34
CA GLN A 96 -10.53 1.78 0.14
C GLN A 96 -9.49 1.06 -0.73
N VAL A 97 -8.41 0.55 -0.13
CA VAL A 97 -7.38 -0.22 -0.84
C VAL A 97 -7.99 -1.45 -1.51
N LEU A 98 -8.90 -2.14 -0.82
CA LEU A 98 -9.60 -3.31 -1.36
C LEU A 98 -10.47 -2.92 -2.57
N ALA A 99 -11.23 -1.83 -2.49
CA ALA A 99 -12.02 -1.32 -3.60
C ALA A 99 -11.15 -0.93 -4.81
N ASP A 100 -10.05 -0.22 -4.58
CA ASP A 100 -9.09 0.18 -5.62
C ASP A 100 -8.56 -1.05 -6.36
N VAL A 101 -8.04 -2.03 -5.61
CA VAL A 101 -7.47 -3.27 -6.16
C VAL A 101 -8.53 -4.09 -6.92
N MET A 102 -9.77 -4.14 -6.42
CA MET A 102 -10.89 -4.80 -7.10
C MET A 102 -11.25 -4.11 -8.43
N ALA A 103 -11.16 -2.79 -8.51
CA ALA A 103 -11.44 -2.03 -9.73
C ALA A 103 -10.32 -2.12 -10.79
N MET A 104 -9.07 -2.42 -10.40
CA MET A 104 -7.93 -2.48 -11.32
C MET A 104 -8.10 -3.55 -12.40
N LYS A 105 -7.75 -3.14 -13.62
CA LYS A 105 -7.67 -3.94 -14.85
C LYS A 105 -6.43 -3.49 -15.63
N LEU A 106 -5.89 -4.37 -16.48
CA LEU A 106 -4.82 -4.04 -17.43
C LEU A 106 -5.36 -3.23 -18.61
#